data_AF-A0A3D3XVQ1-F1
#
_entry.id   AF-A0A3D3XVQ1-F1
#
_cell.length_a   1.000
_cell.length_b   1.000
_cell.length_c   1.000
_cell.angle_alpha   90.00
_cell.angle_beta   90.00
_cell.angle_gamma   90.00
#
_symmetry.space_group_name_H-M   'P 1'
#
loop_
_entity.id
_entity.type
_entity.pdbx_description
1 polymer ?
#
loop_
_entity_poly.entity_id
_entity_poly.type
_entity_poly.pdbx_seq_one_letter_code
_entity_poly.pdbx_strand_id
1 'polypeptide(L)'
;MNTERPVNLAFDTIIRQPVHAIASFLHRVSGAFLVFGSGYLLFLLDHSLVSEAGLQAVKTRLDATLETCLLWLIVVALIYHVVAGVKHLLLDMHIGDT
;
A
#
# COMPACT_ATOMS: atom_id res chain seq x y z
N MET A 1 16.76 39.56 11.76
CA MET A 1 17.69 38.91 10.81
C MET A 1 17.02 37.62 10.38
N ASN A 2 16.68 37.50 9.09
CA ASN A 2 16.14 36.26 8.55
C ASN A 2 17.35 35.37 8.22
N THR A 3 17.58 34.37 9.06
CA THR A 3 18.76 33.49 9.04
C THR A 3 18.47 32.17 8.31
N GLU A 4 17.34 32.07 7.61
CA GLU A 4 16.97 30.83 6.92
C GLU A 4 17.72 30.73 5.58
N ARG A 5 18.55 29.69 5.49
CA ARG A 5 19.29 29.37 4.26
C ARG A 5 18.31 28.85 3.22
N PRO A 6 18.43 29.26 1.94
CA PRO A 6 17.55 28.77 0.89
C PRO A 6 17.79 27.26 0.70
N VAL A 7 16.71 26.48 0.77
CA VAL A 7 16.72 25.03 0.52
C VAL A 7 16.19 24.78 -0.88
N ASN A 8 16.96 24.08 -1.71
CA ASN A 8 16.51 23.70 -3.05
C ASN A 8 15.63 22.44 -2.99
N LEU A 9 14.32 22.63 -2.93
CA LEU A 9 13.29 21.59 -3.08
C LEU A 9 12.55 21.76 -4.40
N ALA A 10 13.28 21.83 -5.52
CA ALA A 10 12.65 21.99 -6.82
C ALA A 10 11.89 20.71 -7.23
N PHE A 11 10.61 20.88 -7.59
CA PHE A 11 9.70 19.79 -7.99
C PHE A 11 10.19 19.04 -9.25
N ASP A 12 10.98 19.69 -10.10
CA ASP A 12 11.57 19.10 -11.30
C ASP A 12 12.53 17.94 -10.98
N THR A 13 13.26 18.05 -9.87
CA THR A 13 14.21 17.06 -9.36
C THR A 13 13.45 15.87 -8.74
N ILE A 14 12.26 16.11 -8.18
CA ILE A 14 11.37 15.07 -7.63
C ILE A 14 10.75 14.21 -8.75
N ILE A 15 10.49 14.79 -9.93
CA ILE A 15 9.86 14.08 -11.06
C ILE A 15 10.88 13.21 -11.83
N ARG A 16 12.16 13.59 -11.85
CA ARG A 16 13.24 12.83 -12.51
C ARG A 16 13.99 11.90 -11.54
N GLN A 17 13.24 11.07 -10.81
CA GLN A 17 13.84 10.10 -9.89
C GLN A 17 14.12 8.76 -10.58
N PRO A 18 15.23 8.08 -10.24
CA PRO A 18 15.52 6.77 -10.77
C PRO A 18 14.47 5.75 -10.32
N VAL A 19 14.31 4.67 -11.09
CA VAL A 19 13.25 3.66 -10.88
C VAL A 19 13.27 3.08 -9.46
N HIS A 20 14.45 2.91 -8.86
CA HIS A 20 14.59 2.40 -7.50
C HIS A 20 14.03 3.36 -6.43
N ALA A 21 14.15 4.68 -6.63
CA ALA A 21 13.62 5.67 -5.71
C ALA A 21 12.07 5.71 -5.77
N ILE A 22 11.51 5.60 -6.99
CA ILE A 22 10.06 5.47 -7.19
C ILE A 22 9.54 4.19 -6.52
N ALA A 23 10.22 3.06 -6.72
CA ALA A 23 9.84 1.80 -6.09
C ALA A 23 9.85 1.87 -4.55
N SER A 24 10.86 2.50 -3.95
CA SER A 24 10.91 2.72 -2.50
C SER A 24 9.78 3.63 -2.01
N PHE A 25 9.43 4.68 -2.77
CA PHE A 25 8.30 5.55 -2.44
C PHE A 25 6.97 4.79 -2.50
N LEU A 26 6.73 4.01 -3.55
CA LEU A 26 5.53 3.18 -3.69
C LEU A 26 5.46 2.10 -2.60
N HIS A 27 6.58 1.52 -2.15
CA HIS A 27 6.58 0.56 -1.05
C HIS A 27 6.10 1.21 0.25
N ARG A 28 6.52 2.45 0.52
CA ARG A 28 6.04 3.22 1.68
C ARG A 28 4.56 3.56 1.58
N VAL A 29 4.12 4.06 0.42
CA VAL A 29 2.71 4.42 0.20
C VAL A 29 1.80 3.19 0.29
N SER A 30 2.18 2.06 -0.30
CA SER A 30 1.44 0.80 -0.19
C SER A 30 1.36 0.30 1.25
N GLY A 31 2.45 0.38 2.02
CA GLY A 31 2.44 0.04 3.44
C GLY A 31 1.45 0.88 4.25
N ALA A 32 1.49 2.22 4.07
CA ALA A 32 0.56 3.12 4.74
C ALA A 32 -0.90 2.84 4.34
N PHE A 33 -1.17 2.58 3.06
CA PHE A 33 -2.49 2.20 2.57
C PHE A 33 -2.99 0.89 3.19
N LEU A 34 -2.13 -0.12 3.32
CA LEU A 34 -2.48 -1.42 3.90
C LEU A 34 -2.79 -1.36 5.39
N VAL A 35 -2.26 -0.39 6.14
CA VAL A 35 -2.68 -0.18 7.55
C VAL A 35 -4.18 0.10 7.61
N PHE A 36 -4.69 1.02 6.78
CA PHE A 36 -6.12 1.30 6.70
C PHE A 36 -6.91 0.14 6.04
N GLY A 37 -6.34 -0.46 4.99
CA GLY A 37 -6.91 -1.63 4.32
C GLY A 37 -7.12 -2.81 5.26
N SER A 38 -6.22 -3.02 6.21
CA SER A 38 -6.34 -4.08 7.22
C SER A 38 -7.54 -3.88 8.14
N GLY A 39 -7.82 -2.64 8.57
CA GLY A 39 -9.01 -2.32 9.35
C GLY A 39 -10.30 -2.60 8.58
N TYR A 40 -10.34 -2.24 7.29
CA TYR A 40 -11.48 -2.55 6.42
C TYR A 40 -11.66 -4.08 6.23
N LEU A 41 -10.59 -4.82 5.99
CA LEU A 41 -10.65 -6.29 5.87
C LEU A 41 -11.10 -6.96 7.16
N LEU A 42 -10.62 -6.49 8.32
CA LEU A 42 -11.04 -7.00 9.62
C LEU A 42 -12.51 -6.70 9.89
N PHE A 43 -13.00 -5.53 9.49
CA PHE A 43 -14.43 -5.20 9.56
C PHE A 43 -15.28 -6.15 8.71
N LEU A 44 -14.88 -6.41 7.46
CA LEU A 44 -15.58 -7.38 6.61
C LEU A 44 -15.51 -8.80 7.18
N LEU A 45 -14.36 -9.18 7.73
CA LEU A 45 -14.16 -10.49 8.34
C LEU A 45 -15.08 -10.67 9.55
N ASP A 46 -15.11 -9.70 10.46
CA ASP A 46 -15.97 -9.72 11.64
C ASP A 46 -17.44 -9.93 11.25
N HIS A 47 -17.96 -9.08 10.36
CA HIS A 47 -19.33 -9.21 9.86
C HIS A 47 -19.62 -10.53 9.15
N SER A 48 -18.65 -11.09 8.44
CA SER A 48 -18.81 -12.37 7.74
C SER A 48 -18.93 -13.57 8.68
N LEU A 49 -18.37 -13.47 9.90
CA LEU A 49 -18.32 -14.56 10.88
C LEU A 49 -19.51 -14.57 11.85
N VAL A 50 -20.24 -13.46 11.98
CA VAL A 50 -21.34 -13.31 12.96
C VAL A 50 -22.51 -14.25 12.68
N SER A 51 -22.90 -14.44 11.42
CA SER A 51 -24.02 -15.31 11.03
C SER A 51 -24.05 -15.56 9.52
N GLU A 52 -24.88 -16.51 9.08
CA GLU A 52 -25.13 -16.72 7.65
C GLU A 52 -25.69 -15.46 6.97
N ALA A 53 -26.59 -14.73 7.63
CA ALA A 53 -27.10 -13.45 7.13
C ALA A 53 -25.98 -12.39 7.01
N GLY A 54 -25.05 -12.36 7.97
CA GLY A 54 -23.87 -11.49 7.92
C GLY A 54 -22.96 -11.80 6.74
N LEU A 55 -22.69 -13.09 6.48
CA LEU A 55 -21.93 -13.52 5.32
C LEU A 55 -22.60 -13.12 4.00
N GLN A 56 -23.92 -13.28 3.88
CA GLN A 56 -24.66 -12.83 2.69
C GLN A 56 -24.62 -11.31 2.51
N ALA A 57 -24.70 -10.55 3.60
CA ALA A 57 -24.55 -9.09 3.54
C ALA A 57 -23.16 -8.66 3.02
N VAL A 58 -22.09 -9.33 3.48
CA VAL A 58 -20.72 -9.07 2.99
C VAL A 58 -20.58 -9.44 1.52
N LYS A 59 -21.15 -10.56 1.06
CA LYS A 59 -21.15 -10.95 -0.36
C LYS A 59 -21.85 -9.91 -1.23
N THR A 60 -23.07 -9.53 -0.88
CA THR A 60 -23.82 -8.48 -1.59
C THR A 60 -23.08 -7.16 -1.62
N ARG A 61 -22.36 -6.82 -0.54
CA ARG A 61 -21.52 -5.61 -0.50
C ARG A 61 -20.36 -5.73 -1.50
N LEU A 62 -19.66 -6.85 -1.53
CA LEU A 62 -18.53 -7.10 -2.43
C LEU A 62 -18.94 -7.25 -3.90
N ASP A 63 -20.21 -7.51 -4.21
CA ASP A 63 -20.76 -7.50 -5.57
C ASP A 63 -20.88 -6.07 -6.14
N ALA A 64 -20.85 -5.04 -5.30
CA ALA A 64 -20.87 -3.66 -5.77
C ALA A 64 -19.51 -3.27 -6.37
N THR A 65 -19.52 -2.73 -7.59
CA THR A 65 -18.30 -2.40 -8.37
C THR A 65 -17.25 -1.60 -7.59
N LEU A 66 -17.68 -0.64 -6.76
CA LEU A 66 -16.78 0.18 -5.95
C LEU A 66 -16.08 -0.63 -4.84
N GLU A 67 -16.82 -1.52 -4.17
CA GLU A 67 -16.29 -2.36 -3.09
C GLU A 67 -15.36 -3.44 -3.65
N THR A 68 -15.72 -4.05 -4.79
CA THR A 68 -14.83 -4.97 -5.50
C THR A 68 -13.54 -4.27 -5.95
N CYS A 69 -13.65 -3.04 -6.46
CA CYS A 69 -12.49 -2.24 -6.88
C CYS A 69 -11.58 -1.87 -5.70
N LEU A 70 -12.17 -1.50 -4.56
CA LEU A 70 -11.43 -1.23 -3.32
C LEU A 70 -10.71 -2.49 -2.83
N LEU A 71 -11.40 -3.64 -2.78
CA LEU A 71 -10.80 -4.92 -2.39
C LEU A 71 -9.66 -5.30 -3.34
N TRP A 72 -9.86 -5.14 -4.65
CA TRP A 72 -8.82 -5.36 -5.66
C TRP A 72 -7.60 -4.45 -5.41
N LEU A 73 -7.80 -3.17 -5.11
CA LEU A 73 -6.73 -2.23 -4.82
C LEU A 73 -5.94 -2.63 -3.56
N ILE A 74 -6.63 -3.10 -2.51
CA ILE A 74 -6.00 -3.64 -1.29
C ILE A 74 -5.13 -4.84 -1.62
N VAL A 75 -5.63 -5.78 -2.42
CA VAL A 75 -4.88 -6.97 -2.83
C VAL A 75 -3.66 -6.59 -3.70
N VAL A 76 -3.81 -5.69 -4.66
CA VAL A 76 -2.70 -5.19 -5.49
C VAL A 76 -1.63 -4.50 -4.62
N ALA A 77 -2.04 -3.65 -3.69
CA ALA A 77 -1.12 -2.99 -2.76
C ALA A 77 -0.39 -4.00 -1.88
N LEU A 78 -1.08 -5.05 -1.40
CA LEU A 78 -0.48 -6.12 -0.61
C LEU A 78 0.59 -6.88 -1.40
N ILE A 79 0.26 -7.32 -2.62
CA ILE A 79 1.20 -8.03 -3.49
C ILE A 79 2.43 -7.16 -3.74
N TYR A 80 2.23 -5.89 -4.11
CA TYR A 80 3.33 -4.97 -4.36
C TYR A 80 4.20 -4.77 -3.10
N HIS A 81 3.58 -4.52 -1.95
CA HIS A 81 4.28 -4.25 -0.70
C HIS A 81 5.12 -5.45 -0.26
N VAL A 82 4.57 -6.67 -0.36
CA VAL A 82 5.28 -7.91 -0.02
C VAL A 82 6.45 -8.15 -0.98
N VAL A 83 6.26 -8.05 -2.29
CA VAL A 83 7.35 -8.26 -3.28
C VAL A 83 8.48 -7.25 -3.07
N ALA A 84 8.14 -5.96 -2.92
CA ALA A 84 9.13 -4.93 -2.64
C ALA A 84 9.81 -5.13 -1.27
N GLY A 85 9.06 -5.54 -0.25
CA GLY A 85 9.58 -5.87 1.08
C GLY A 85 10.54 -7.05 1.06
N VAL A 86 10.21 -8.14 0.36
CA VAL A 86 11.11 -9.28 0.17
C VAL A 86 12.38 -8.84 -0.55
N LYS A 87 12.28 -8.01 -1.60
CA LYS A 87 13.46 -7.44 -2.25
C LYS A 87 14.34 -6.66 -1.25
N HIS A 88 13.74 -5.85 -0.38
CA HIS A 88 14.48 -5.12 0.65
C HIS A 88 15.18 -6.09 1.62
N LEU A 89 14.50 -7.13 2.10
CA LEU A 89 15.11 -8.14 2.96
C LEU A 89 16.28 -8.88 2.30
N LEU A 90 16.15 -9.22 1.01
CA LEU A 90 17.23 -9.85 0.25
C LEU A 90 18.45 -8.92 0.12
N LEU A 91 18.22 -7.65 -0.17
CA LEU A 91 19.29 -6.64 -0.24
C LEU A 91 19.97 -6.45 1.12
N ASP A 92 19.22 -6.45 2.23
CA ASP A 92 19.77 -6.39 3.59
C ASP A 92 20.66 -7.61 3.92
N MET A 93 20.39 -8.75 3.26
CA MET A 93 21.21 -9.96 3.33
C MET A 93 22.38 -9.99 2.33
N HIS A 94 22.63 -8.91 1.58
CA HIS A 94 23.62 -8.82 0.50
C HIS A 94 23.37 -9.85 -0.62
N ILE A 95 22.09 -10.06 -0.95
CA ILE A 95 21.65 -10.90 -2.07
C ILE A 95 21.04 -9.99 -3.15
N GLY A 96 21.71 -9.87 -4.30
CA GLY A 96 21.22 -9.08 -5.44
C GLY A 96 21.56 -7.58 -5.38
N ASP A 97 22.68 -7.25 -4.74
CA ASP A 97 23.27 -5.92 -4.60
C ASP A 97 24.20 -5.51 -5.77
N THR A 98 24.37 -6.39 -6.77
CA THR A 98 25.09 -6.17 -8.05
C THR A 98 24.13 -5.92 -9.22
#